data_AF-A0A136H891-F1
#
_entry.id   AF-A0A136H891-F1
#
_cell.length_a   1.000
_cell.length_b   1.000
_cell.length_c   1.000
_cell.angle_alpha   90.00
_cell.angle_beta   90.00
_cell.angle_gamma   90.00
#
_symmetry.space_group_name_H-M   'P 1'
#
loop_
_entity.id
_entity.type
_entity.pdbx_description
1 polymer ?
#
loop_
_entity_poly.entity_id
_entity_poly.type
_entity_poly.pdbx_seq_one_letter_code
_entity_poly.pdbx_strand_id
1 'polypeptide(L)' 'MLENLNGDLCVSRFAGKEHDLWACYEPLKTQENTKRQTWKRLTGLLSISEMHSYLERNYHCSTITDKYASISTRPQ' A
#
# COMPACT_ATOMS: atom_id res chain seq x y z
N MET A 1 3.11 7.72 6.59
CA MET A 1 1.99 7.17 7.38
C MET A 1 1.40 6.00 6.60
N LEU A 2 1.01 4.91 7.27
CA LEU A 2 0.36 3.78 6.60
C LEU A 2 -1.11 4.11 6.36
N GLU A 3 -1.56 3.99 5.11
CA GLU A 3 -2.95 4.14 4.71
C GLU A 3 -3.53 2.79 4.31
N ASN A 4 -4.67 2.45 4.93
CA ASN A 4 -5.36 1.18 4.68
C ASN A 4 -6.06 1.20 3.32
N LEU A 5 -5.67 0.30 2.42
CA LEU A 5 -6.43 0.02 1.21
C LEU A 5 -7.60 -0.91 1.54
N ASN A 6 -7.37 -2.00 2.26
CA ASN A 6 -8.41 -2.91 2.75
C ASN A 6 -8.00 -3.53 4.11
N GLY A 7 -8.72 -4.57 4.58
CA GLY A 7 -8.42 -5.24 5.86
C GLY A 7 -7.08 -5.98 5.91
N ASP A 8 -6.49 -6.27 4.75
CA ASP A 8 -5.25 -7.05 4.60
C ASP A 8 -4.16 -6.30 3.81
N LEU A 9 -4.35 -5.01 3.49
CA LEU A 9 -3.42 -4.23 2.70
C LEU A 9 -3.35 -2.77 3.15
N CYS A 10 -2.11 -2.32 3.33
CA CYS A 10 -1.79 -0.92 3.53
C CYS A 10 -0.77 -0.45 2.48
N VAL A 11 -0.74 0.86 2.27
CA VAL A 11 0.32 1.53 1.52
C VAL A 11 0.96 2.63 2.38
N SER A 12 2.23 2.92 2.14
CA SER A 12 2.87 4.12 2.71
C SER A 12 3.44 4.96 1.59
N ARG A 13 3.17 6.25 1.65
CA ARG A 13 3.80 7.26 0.79
C ARG A 13 5.16 7.67 1.35
N PHE A 14 6.12 7.84 0.46
CA PHE A 14 7.46 8.33 0.71
C PHE A 14 7.68 9.54 -0.21
N ALA A 15 7.78 10.72 0.39
CA ALA A 15 8.09 11.93 -0.37
C ALA A 15 9.50 11.79 -0.97
N GLY A 16 9.58 11.66 -2.29
CA GLY A 16 10.83 11.71 -3.04
C GLY A 16 11.16 13.14 -3.45
N LYS A 17 12.39 13.34 -3.95
CA LYS A 17 12.84 14.66 -4.44
C LYS A 17 12.12 15.10 -5.71
N GLU A 18 11.76 14.15 -6.56
CA GLU A 18 11.14 14.40 -7.87
C GLU A 18 9.69 13.91 -7.91
N HIS A 19 9.44 12.70 -7.39
CA HIS A 19 8.12 12.08 -7.35
C HIS A 19 7.91 11.33 -6.04
N ASP A 20 6.65 11.21 -5.63
CA ASP A 20 6.27 10.36 -4.52
C ASP A 20 6.41 8.87 -4.88
N LEU A 21 7.01 8.13 -3.94
CA LEU A 21 7.14 6.69 -4.02
C LEU A 21 6.23 6.01 -3.00
N TRP A 22 5.82 4.79 -3.31
CA TRP A 22 4.85 4.04 -2.54
C TRP A 22 5.37 2.65 -2.24
N ALA A 23 5.15 2.17 -1.02
CA ALA A 23 5.35 0.76 -0.69
C ALA A 23 4.05 0.14 -0.19
N CYS A 24 3.79 -1.11 -0.58
CA CYS A 24 2.64 -1.88 -0.13
C CYS A 24 3.05 -2.81 1.02
N TYR A 25 2.12 -3.07 1.92
CA TYR A 25 2.31 -3.88 3.11
C TYR A 25 1.11 -4.81 3.33
N GLU A 26 1.40 -6.02 3.78
CA GLU A 26 0.42 -7.01 4.25
C GLU A 26 0.56 -7.22 5.75
N PRO A 27 -0.50 -7.65 6.45
CA PRO A 27 -0.37 -8.08 7.82
C PRO A 27 0.48 -9.34 7.91
N LEU A 28 1.49 -9.32 8.77
CA LEU A 28 2.26 -10.50 9.09
C LEU A 28 1.38 -11.41 9.94
N LYS A 29 0.94 -12.55 9.38
CA LYS A 29 0.22 -13.60 10.12
C LYS A 29 1.17 -14.38 11.02
N THR A 30 1.74 -13.73 12.03
CA THR A 30 2.41 -14.43 13.13
C THR A 30 1.33 -15.06 14.02
N GLN A 31 1.42 -16.36 14.28
CA GLN A 31 0.51 -17.10 15.17
C GLN A 31 0.59 -16.64 16.64
N GLU A 32 1.42 -15.66 16.96
CA GLU A 32 1.57 -15.14 18.30
C GLU A 32 0.56 -14.02 18.55
N ASN A 33 -0.19 -14.19 19.64
CA ASN A 33 -1.29 -13.40 20.14
C ASN A 33 -0.83 -12.01 20.63
N THR A 34 -0.13 -11.26 19.77
CA THR A 34 0.40 -9.93 20.08
C THR A 34 -0.64 -8.88 19.73
N LYS A 35 -0.94 -7.99 20.69
CA LYS A 35 -1.89 -6.87 20.56
C LYS A 35 -1.56 -5.85 19.46
N ARG A 36 -0.42 -5.99 18.76
CA ARG A 36 0.04 -5.06 17.72
C ARG A 36 0.14 -5.80 16.38
N GLN A 37 -0.67 -5.35 15.41
CA GLN A 37 -0.59 -5.82 14.04
C GLN A 37 0.75 -5.41 13.44
N THR A 38 1.56 -6.40 13.07
CA THR A 38 2.84 -6.15 12.39
C THR A 38 2.60 -6.15 10.89
N TRP A 39 3.10 -5.13 10.20
CA TRP A 39 2.97 -5.00 8.74
C TRP A 39 4.28 -5.40 8.08
N LYS A 40 4.22 -6.35 7.15
CA LYS A 40 5.35 -6.78 6.34
C LYS A 40 5.30 -6.06 4.99
N ARG A 41 6.44 -5.52 4.56
CA ARG A 41 6.56 -4.87 3.24
C ARG A 41 6.47 -5.92 2.13
N LEU A 42 5.52 -5.72 1.21
CA LEU A 42 5.31 -6.57 0.04
C LEU A 42 6.16 -6.14 -1.15
N THR A 43 6.26 -4.84 -1.39
CA THR A 43 6.91 -4.29 -2.59
C THR A 43 8.17 -3.51 -2.26
N GLY A 44 8.97 -3.18 -3.28
CA GLY A 44 9.90 -2.06 -3.20
C GLY A 44 9.18 -0.71 -3.11
N LEU A 45 9.95 0.36 -3.23
CA LEU A 45 9.42 1.70 -3.51
C LEU A 45 9.03 1.76 -4.98
N LEU A 46 7.75 1.98 -5.25
CA LEU A 46 7.14 2.02 -6.57
C LEU A 46 6.59 3.41 -6.84
N SER A 47 6.69 3.85 -8.08
CA SER A 47 5.97 5.04 -8.56
C SER A 47 4.46 4.81 -8.51
N ILE A 48 3.66 5.89 -8.62
CA ILE A 48 2.19 5.80 -8.60
C ILE A 48 1.66 4.82 -9.66
N SER A 49 2.18 4.92 -10.89
CA SER A 49 1.79 4.05 -12.01
C SER A 49 2.18 2.59 -11.79
N GLU A 50 3.37 2.35 -11.24
CA GLU A 50 3.87 1.00 -10.93
C GLU A 50 3.06 0.36 -9.81
N MET A 51 2.73 1.11 -8.76
CA MET A 51 1.90 0.63 -7.67
C MET A 51 0.47 0.33 -8.15
N HIS A 52 -0.11 1.20 -8.97
CA HIS A 52 -1.44 0.96 -9.55
C HIS A 52 -1.45 -0.34 -10.38
N SER A 53 -0.46 -0.53 -11.25
CA SER A 53 -0.31 -1.75 -12.05
C SER A 53 -0.08 -2.99 -11.20
N TYR A 54 0.69 -2.87 -10.11
CA TYR A 54 0.90 -3.96 -9.16
C TYR A 54 -0.41 -4.37 -8.49
N LEU A 55 -1.22 -3.42 -8.00
CA LEU A 55 -2.47 -3.70 -7.32
C LEU A 55 -3.50 -4.35 -8.26
N GLU A 56 -3.59 -3.85 -9.49
CA GLU A 56 -4.49 -4.39 -10.52
C GLU A 56 -4.14 -5.85 -10.85
N ARG A 57 -2.83 -6.14 -11.03
CA ARG A 57 -2.34 -7.48 -11.39
C ARG A 57 -2.42 -8.50 -10.26
N ASN A 58 -2.28 -8.10 -8.99
CA ASN A 58 -2.19 -9.05 -7.88
C ASN A 58 -3.54 -9.29 -7.20
N TYR A 59 -4.39 -8.28 -7.13
CA TYR A 59 -5.63 -8.37 -6.35
C TYR A 59 -6.89 -8.39 -7.22
N HIS A 60 -6.78 -8.07 -8.52
CA HIS A 60 -7.89 -8.09 -9.49
C HIS A 60 -9.19 -7.43 -8.97
N CYS A 61 -9.05 -6.45 -8.06
CA CYS A 61 -10.16 -5.87 -7.32
C CYS A 61 -10.14 -4.37 -7.55
N SER A 62 -11.10 -3.91 -8.35
CA SER A 62 -11.26 -2.50 -8.72
C SER A 62 -11.33 -1.59 -7.48
N THR A 63 -11.96 -2.06 -6.40
CA THR A 63 -12.08 -1.29 -5.15
C THR A 63 -10.72 -0.96 -4.52
N ILE A 64 -9.73 -1.83 -4.63
CA ILE A 64 -8.38 -1.61 -4.06
C ILE A 64 -7.63 -0.57 -4.91
N THR A 65 -7.69 -0.71 -6.24
CA THR A 65 -7.06 0.22 -7.17
C THR A 65 -7.71 1.60 -7.12
N ASP A 66 -9.04 1.68 -7.06
CA ASP A 66 -9.79 2.94 -6.94
C ASP A 66 -9.45 3.68 -5.65
N LYS A 67 -9.36 2.94 -4.53
CA LYS A 67 -9.01 3.53 -3.24
C LYS A 67 -7.56 4.01 -3.22
N TYR A 68 -6.64 3.26 -3.81
CA TYR A 68 -5.26 3.71 -3.99
C TYR A 68 -5.19 4.98 -4.85
N ALA A 69 -5.93 5.06 -5.96
CA ALA A 69 -5.99 6.24 -6.81
C ALA A 69 -6.49 7.48 -6.03
N SER A 70 -7.54 7.32 -5.21
CA SER A 70 -8.04 8.39 -4.32
C SER A 70 -7.03 8.85 -3.26
N ILE A 71 -6.18 7.95 -2.77
CA ILE A 71 -5.12 8.26 -1.81
C ILE A 71 -3.95 8.97 -2.51
N SER A 72 -3.53 8.47 -3.67
CA SER A 72 -2.35 8.96 -4.40
C SER A 72 -2.48 10.38 -4.93
N THR A 73 -3.72 10.85 -5.13
CA THR A 73 -4.03 12.19 -5.66
C THR A 73 -4.16 13.26 -4.57
N ARG A 74 -4.09 12.89 -3.28
CA ARG A 74 -4.19 13.85 -2.17
C ARG A 74 -2.91 14.69 -2.06
N PRO A 75 -2.99 16.03 -1.98
CA PRO A 75 -1.86 16.84 -1.56
C PRO A 75 -1.50 16.52 -0.10
N GLN A 76 -0.19 16.52 0.23
CA GLN A 76 0.29 16.33 1.61
C GLN A 76 -0.04 17.53 2.50
#